data_AF-A0A178WX08-F1
#
_entry.id   AF-A0A178WX08-F1
#
_cell.length_a   1.000
_cell.length_b   1.000
_cell.length_c   1.000
_cell.angle_alpha   90.00
_cell.angle_beta   90.00
_cell.angle_gamma   90.00
#
_symmetry.space_group_name_H-M   'P 1'
#
loop_
_entity.id
_entity.type
_entity.pdbx_description
1 polymer ?
#
loop_
_entity_poly.entity_id
_entity_poly.type
_entity_poly.pdbx_seq_one_letter_code
_entity_poly.pdbx_strand_id
1 'polypeptide(L)' 'MSFLVDQYDEDWSRLWWARADGVARVVAEASRDSYAGWLASKYPQYAERPPEHAVVVTEVRTWRGWAGA' A
#
# COMPACT_ATOMS: atom_id res chain seq x y z
N MET A 1 12.34 -3.47 1.28
CA MET A 1 11.49 -2.89 0.21
C MET A 1 11.05 -1.51 0.65
N SER A 2 10.79 -0.60 -0.29
CA SER A 2 10.33 0.77 -0.01
C SER A 2 9.10 1.06 -0.87
N PHE A 3 8.10 1.72 -0.29
CA PHE A 3 6.92 2.22 -0.97
C PHE A 3 6.85 3.73 -0.81
N LEU A 4 6.56 4.44 -1.89
CA LEU A 4 6.34 5.88 -1.90
C LEU A 4 4.93 6.16 -2.39
N VAL A 5 4.22 7.01 -1.68
CA VAL A 5 3.01 7.67 -2.17
C VAL A 5 3.28 9.16 -2.14
N ASP A 6 3.03 9.83 -3.25
CA ASP A 6 3.15 11.27 -3.39
C ASP A 6 1.84 11.86 -3.91
N GLN A 7 1.63 13.12 -3.61
CA GLN A 7 0.62 13.96 -4.21
C GLN A 7 1.32 15.11 -4.88
N TYR A 8 1.24 15.14 -6.21
CA TYR A 8 1.62 16.28 -7.00
C TYR A 8 0.45 17.27 -7.11
N ASP A 9 0.78 18.56 -7.12
CA ASP A 9 -0.12 19.69 -7.35
C ASP A 9 0.69 20.84 -7.97
N GLU A 10 0.06 21.69 -8.77
CA GLU A 10 0.71 22.88 -9.31
C GLU A 10 0.91 23.95 -8.22
N ASP A 11 0.07 23.95 -7.18
CA ASP A 11 0.29 24.71 -5.96
C ASP A 11 1.31 23.95 -5.06
N TRP A 12 2.52 24.50 -4.98
CA TRP A 12 3.63 23.86 -4.27
C TRP A 12 3.39 23.69 -2.77
N SER A 13 2.51 24.50 -2.17
CA SER A 13 2.12 24.35 -0.77
C SER A 13 1.30 23.08 -0.51
N ARG A 14 0.73 22.47 -1.58
CA ARG A 14 -0.08 21.24 -1.51
C ARG A 14 0.71 19.98 -1.82
N LEU A 15 1.98 20.11 -2.20
CA LEU A 15 2.86 18.96 -2.46
C LEU A 15 3.14 18.21 -1.18
N TRP A 16 3.08 16.88 -1.22
CA TRP A 16 3.56 16.04 -0.12
C TRP A 16 3.93 14.65 -0.60
N TRP A 17 4.74 13.95 0.21
CA TRP A 17 5.00 12.53 0.04
C TRP A 17 5.12 11.81 1.38
N ALA A 18 4.81 10.52 1.36
CA ALA A 18 5.02 9.59 2.46
C ALA A 18 5.70 8.32 1.94
N ARG A 19 6.71 7.85 2.68
CA ARG A 19 7.49 6.66 2.35
C ARG A 19 7.46 5.66 3.50
N ALA A 20 7.18 4.40 3.19
CA ALA A 20 7.26 3.28 4.10
C ALA A 20 8.41 2.36 3.71
N ASP A 21 9.36 2.18 4.61
CA ASP A 21 10.46 1.23 4.47
C ASP A 21 10.17 -0.01 5.33
N GLY A 22 10.28 -1.21 4.74
CA GLY A 22 9.89 -2.44 5.43
C GLY A 22 10.41 -3.73 4.80
N VAL A 23 10.04 -4.85 5.43
CA VAL A 23 10.37 -6.20 4.96
C VAL A 23 9.13 -6.84 4.37
N ALA A 24 9.21 -7.19 3.09
CA ALA A 24 8.12 -7.80 2.34
C ALA A 24 8.22 -9.31 2.36
N ARG A 25 7.08 -10.00 2.45
CA ARG A 25 6.97 -11.44 2.29
C ARG A 25 5.72 -11.79 1.49
N VAL A 26 5.79 -12.90 0.76
CA VAL A 26 4.60 -13.50 0.17
C VAL A 26 3.80 -14.18 1.29
N VAL A 27 2.49 -14.01 1.27
CA VAL A 27 1.55 -14.64 2.20
C VAL A 27 1.38 -16.11 1.83
N ALA A 28 1.32 -16.99 2.84
CA ALA A 28 1.01 -18.39 2.63
C ALA A 28 -0.44 -18.56 2.13
N GLU A 29 -0.67 -19.55 1.25
CA GLU A 29 -1.99 -19.77 0.62
C GLU A 29 -3.14 -19.82 1.64
N ALA A 30 -2.94 -20.51 2.77
CA ALA A 30 -3.92 -20.65 3.84
C ALA A 30 -4.37 -19.32 4.49
N SER A 31 -3.61 -18.24 4.34
CA SER A 31 -3.96 -16.90 4.85
C SER A 31 -4.30 -15.90 3.74
N ARG A 32 -4.21 -16.30 2.46
CA ARG A 32 -4.33 -15.42 1.30
C ARG A 32 -5.65 -14.65 1.32
N ASP A 33 -6.77 -15.34 1.54
CA ASP A 33 -8.11 -14.75 1.44
C ASP A 33 -8.36 -13.66 2.47
N SER A 34 -7.79 -13.78 3.67
CA SER A 34 -7.91 -12.72 4.68
C SER A 34 -7.24 -11.42 4.23
N TYR A 35 -6.05 -11.50 3.64
CA TYR A 35 -5.34 -10.31 3.13
C TYR A 35 -5.91 -9.81 1.81
N ALA A 36 -6.39 -10.70 0.93
CA ALA A 36 -7.12 -10.32 -0.27
C ALA A 36 -8.42 -9.57 0.09
N GLY A 37 -9.08 -9.95 1.18
CA GLY A 37 -10.24 -9.24 1.73
C GLY A 37 -9.95 -7.78 2.05
N TRP A 38 -8.77 -7.46 2.60
CA TRP A 38 -8.37 -6.07 2.85
C TRP A 38 -8.24 -5.25 1.56
N LEU A 39 -7.73 -5.88 0.50
CA LEU A 39 -7.65 -5.24 -0.83
C LEU A 39 -9.05 -5.01 -1.41
N ALA A 40 -9.94 -6.00 -1.31
CA ALA A 40 -11.33 -5.86 -1.78
C ALA A 40 -12.12 -4.80 -1.01
N SER A 41 -11.88 -4.65 0.30
CA SER A 41 -12.49 -3.58 1.10
C SER A 41 -11.99 -2.18 0.72
N LYS A 42 -10.72 -2.05 0.32
CA LYS A 42 -10.13 -0.75 -0.03
C LYS A 42 -10.38 -0.34 -1.48
N TYR A 43 -10.39 -1.30 -2.39
CA TYR A 43 -10.45 -1.07 -3.84
C TYR A 43 -11.72 -1.70 -4.41
N PRO A 44 -12.76 -0.90 -4.75
CA PRO A 44 -14.01 -1.39 -5.30
C PRO A 44 -13.86 -2.27 -6.55
N GLN A 45 -12.77 -2.09 -7.30
CA GLN A 45 -12.43 -2.90 -8.48
C GLN A 45 -12.23 -4.39 -8.14
N TYR A 46 -11.93 -4.73 -6.88
CA TYR A 46 -11.75 -6.11 -6.41
C TYR A 46 -12.99 -6.68 -5.72
N ALA A 47 -14.11 -5.95 -5.66
CA ALA A 47 -15.31 -6.41 -4.96
C ALA A 47 -15.91 -7.68 -5.58
N GLU A 48 -15.96 -7.73 -6.92
CA GLU A 48 -16.52 -8.89 -7.64
C GLU A 48 -15.49 -9.98 -7.90
N ARG A 49 -14.23 -9.58 -8.12
CA ARG A 49 -13.12 -10.50 -8.41
C ARG A 49 -11.92 -10.18 -7.53
N PRO A 50 -11.84 -10.75 -6.32
CA PRO A 50 -10.69 -10.60 -5.45
C PRO A 50 -9.40 -11.10 -6.12
N PRO A 51 -8.22 -10.60 -5.72
CA PRO A 51 -6.96 -11.09 -6.26
C PRO A 51 -6.81 -12.62 -6.12
N GLU A 52 -6.64 -13.30 -7.26
CA GLU A 52 -6.57 -14.77 -7.32
C GLU A 52 -5.15 -15.33 -7.10
N HIS A 53 -4.15 -14.46 -7.02
CA HIS A 53 -2.74 -14.82 -6.96
C HIS A 53 -2.08 -14.42 -5.64
N ALA A 54 -0.78 -14.68 -5.54
CA ALA A 54 0.03 -14.39 -4.38
C ALA A 54 -0.17 -12.95 -3.86
N VAL A 55 -0.44 -12.84 -2.56
CA VAL A 55 -0.53 -11.55 -1.86
C VAL A 55 0.81 -11.26 -1.19
N VAL A 56 1.31 -10.03 -1.33
CA VAL A 56 2.52 -9.58 -0.66
C VAL A 56 2.14 -8.70 0.52
N VAL A 57 2.67 -9.02 1.70
CA VAL A 57 2.52 -8.19 2.90
C VAL A 57 3.87 -7.63 3.27
N THR A 58 3.90 -6.34 3.59
CA THR A 58 5.10 -5.69 4.11
C THR A 58 4.90 -5.25 5.54
N GLU A 59 5.76 -5.73 6.42
CA GLU A 59 5.89 -5.19 7.77
C GLU A 59 6.70 -3.89 7.70
N VAL A 60 6.01 -2.77 7.92
CA VAL A 60 6.64 -1.45 7.89
C VAL A 60 7.48 -1.26 9.16
N ARG A 61 8.74 -0.88 8.98
CA ARG A 61 9.67 -0.59 10.08
C ARG A 61 9.87 0.90 10.30
N THR A 62 9.84 1.68 9.22
CA THR A 62 10.11 3.11 9.30
C THR A 62 9.18 3.86 8.36
N TRP A 63 8.63 4.96 8.85
CA TRP A 63 7.93 5.96 8.06
C TRP A 63 8.80 7.21 7.90
N ARG A 64 8.74 7.82 6.72
CA ARG A 64 9.31 9.14 6.44
C ARG A 64 8.31 9.92 5.62
N GLY A 65 8.33 11.24 5.73
CA GLY A 65 7.43 12.10 4.96
C GLY A 65 7.92 13.53 4.92
N TRP A 66 7.38 14.28 3.97
CA TRP A 66 7.51 15.72 3.86
C TRP A 66 6.24 16.29 3.24
N ALA A 67 5.91 17.53 3.61
CA ALA A 67 4.88 18.33 3.00
C ALA A 67 5.43 19.74 2.74
N GLY A 68 4.98 20.34 1.64
CA GLY A 68 5.23 21.74 1.31
C GLY A 68 4.75 22.66 2.43
N ALA A 69 5.42 23.80 2.54
CA ALA A 69 5.00 24.91 3.38
C ALA A 69 4.21 25.93 2.54
#